data_AF-A0A645IBI4-F1
#
_entry.id   AF-A0A645IBI4-F1
#
_cell.length_a   1.000
_cell.length_b   1.000
_cell.length_c   1.000
_cell.angle_alpha   90.00
_cell.angle_beta   90.00
_cell.angle_gamma   90.00
#
_symmetry.space_group_name_H-M   'P 1'
#
loop_
_entity.id
_entity.type
_entity.pdbx_description
1 polymer ?
#
loop_
_entity_poly.entity_id
_entity_poly.type
_entity_poly.pdbx_seq_one_letter_code
_entity_poly.pdbx_strand_id
1 'polypeptide(L)'
;MLQVLGVVESSQGKGTYLRETLGTQIFRPLLLDMMLQRSNAEELYEFRVIFDIAALRLAITKATEDEKQAIRQKFHEYKTLSEAHIHAADQADQEFHKIILNATRNQFIIKMGTLVMELCRPYSKKGNDVLDKTVMENHEKIMEIFCSGDTSNIEDAIKNSLIVFRHILDSGLSNDI
;
A
#
# COMPACT_ATOMS: atom_id res chain seq x y z
N MET A 1 -25.90 -2.15 12.53
CA MET A 1 -24.51 -2.14 13.04
C MET A 1 -23.66 -3.24 12.42
N LEU A 2 -24.01 -4.52 12.59
CA LEU A 2 -23.23 -5.64 12.02
C LEU A 2 -23.05 -5.60 10.49
N GLN A 3 -24.07 -5.15 9.76
CA GLN A 3 -23.99 -4.99 8.29
C GLN A 3 -23.04 -3.85 7.88
N VAL A 4 -22.98 -2.77 8.67
CA VAL A 4 -22.05 -1.64 8.45
C VAL A 4 -20.61 -2.06 8.72
N LEU A 5 -20.39 -2.90 9.74
CA LEU A 5 -19.09 -3.49 10.06
C LEU A 5 -18.67 -4.61 9.08
N GLY A 6 -19.53 -4.97 8.12
CA GLY A 6 -19.27 -6.02 7.14
C GLY A 6 -19.24 -7.43 7.74
N VAL A 7 -19.82 -7.63 8.94
CA VAL A 7 -19.91 -8.93 9.62
C VAL A 7 -21.03 -9.78 9.01
N VAL A 8 -22.08 -9.13 8.48
CA VAL A 8 -23.23 -9.79 7.87
C VAL A 8 -23.60 -9.17 6.55
N GLU A 9 -24.24 -9.96 5.68
CA GLU A 9 -24.89 -9.48 4.45
C GLU A 9 -26.37 -9.84 4.44
N SER A 10 -27.16 -8.95 3.82
CA SER A 10 -28.61 -9.11 3.72
C SER A 10 -28.97 -9.24 2.25
N SER A 11 -29.66 -10.33 1.88
CA SER A 11 -30.24 -10.52 0.55
C SER A 11 -31.76 -10.47 0.66
N GLN A 12 -32.40 -9.67 -0.19
CA GLN A 12 -33.86 -9.52 -0.17
C GLN A 12 -34.53 -10.89 -0.37
N GLY A 13 -35.46 -11.23 0.52
CA GLY A 13 -36.19 -12.51 0.50
C GLY A 13 -35.41 -13.74 0.99
N LYS A 14 -34.13 -13.62 1.35
CA LYS A 14 -33.29 -14.76 1.81
C LYS A 14 -32.83 -14.64 3.26
N GLY A 15 -32.91 -13.45 3.86
CA GLY A 15 -32.51 -13.22 5.25
C GLY A 15 -31.09 -12.65 5.37
N THR A 16 -30.50 -12.79 6.55
CA THR A 16 -29.19 -12.20 6.92
C THR A 16 -28.19 -13.31 7.21
N TYR A 17 -27.03 -13.25 6.57
CA TYR A 17 -25.99 -14.29 6.64
C TYR A 17 -24.69 -13.72 7.21
N LEU A 18 -23.96 -14.54 7.97
CA LEU A 18 -22.61 -14.20 8.43
C LEU A 18 -21.64 -14.27 7.24
N ARG A 19 -20.76 -13.28 7.11
CA ARG A 19 -19.69 -13.34 6.11
C ARG A 19 -18.57 -14.25 6.60
N GLU A 20 -18.06 -15.11 5.72
CA GLU A 20 -16.92 -15.99 6.00
C GLU A 20 -15.62 -15.19 6.26
N THR A 21 -15.53 -13.99 5.69
CA THR A 21 -14.39 -13.09 5.88
C THR A 21 -14.83 -11.66 6.14
N LEU A 22 -14.28 -11.06 7.20
CA LEU A 22 -14.36 -9.62 7.43
C LEU A 22 -13.44 -8.91 6.42
N GLY A 23 -14.06 -8.11 5.54
CA GLY A 23 -13.32 -7.24 4.62
C GLY A 23 -12.69 -6.04 5.33
N THR A 24 -11.99 -5.19 4.57
CA THR A 24 -11.39 -3.94 5.08
C THR A 24 -12.40 -2.96 5.67
N GLN A 25 -13.70 -3.19 5.41
CA GLN A 25 -14.82 -2.37 5.90
C GLN A 25 -14.90 -2.27 7.43
N ILE A 26 -14.38 -3.27 8.16
CA ILE A 26 -14.34 -3.25 9.62
C ILE A 26 -13.47 -2.10 10.16
N PHE A 27 -12.48 -1.65 9.37
CA PHE A 27 -11.59 -0.57 9.75
C PHE A 27 -12.15 0.82 9.38
N ARG A 28 -13.25 0.92 8.63
CA ARG A 28 -13.83 2.22 8.23
C ARG A 28 -14.12 3.17 9.41
N PRO A 29 -14.66 2.71 10.55
CA PRO A 29 -14.86 3.59 11.70
C PRO A 29 -13.56 4.13 12.27
N LEU A 30 -12.50 3.30 12.31
CA LEU A 30 -11.17 3.73 12.73
C LEU A 30 -10.57 4.73 11.74
N LEU A 31 -10.71 4.49 10.44
CA LEU A 31 -10.28 5.43 9.39
C LEU A 31 -10.96 6.79 9.54
N LEU A 32 -12.28 6.79 9.75
CA LEU A 32 -13.07 8.01 9.97
C LEU A 32 -12.62 8.74 11.24
N ASP A 33 -12.38 8.02 12.33
CA ASP A 33 -11.88 8.61 13.58
C ASP A 33 -10.49 9.24 13.39
N MET A 34 -9.56 8.55 12.73
CA MET A 34 -8.23 9.09 12.43
C MET A 34 -8.33 10.36 11.56
N MET A 35 -9.16 10.34 10.51
CA MET A 35 -9.42 11.52 9.66
C MET A 35 -10.03 12.69 10.45
N LEU A 36 -10.92 12.42 11.41
CA LEU A 36 -11.58 13.44 12.23
C LEU A 36 -10.70 13.98 13.37
N GLN A 37 -9.81 13.15 13.93
CA GLN A 37 -8.96 13.50 15.06
C GLN A 37 -7.80 14.44 14.70
N ARG A 38 -7.73 14.92 13.44
CA ARG A 38 -6.56 15.65 12.92
C ARG A 38 -5.26 14.89 13.18
N SER A 39 -5.26 13.55 13.06
CA SER A 39 -4.00 12.80 13.03
C SER A 39 -3.13 13.44 11.96
N ASN A 40 -1.97 13.96 12.35
CA ASN A 40 -1.18 14.78 11.46
C ASN A 40 -0.67 13.89 10.32
N ALA A 41 -0.73 14.37 9.08
CA ALA A 41 -0.26 13.63 7.92
C ALA A 41 1.22 13.23 8.06
N GLU A 42 2.00 13.98 8.88
CA GLU A 42 3.35 13.62 9.32
C GLU A 42 3.39 12.34 10.17
N GLU A 43 2.48 12.16 11.14
CA GLU A 43 2.41 10.95 11.97
C GLU A 43 2.06 9.72 11.12
N LEU A 44 1.18 9.89 10.12
CA LEU A 44 0.87 8.83 9.17
C LEU A 44 2.09 8.48 8.29
N TYR A 45 2.88 9.48 7.88
CA TYR A 45 4.13 9.25 7.15
C TYR A 45 5.14 8.48 8.00
N GLU A 46 5.36 8.90 9.26
CA GLU A 46 6.26 8.21 10.19
C GLU A 46 5.84 6.76 10.39
N PHE A 47 4.54 6.53 10.62
CA PHE A 47 3.98 5.20 10.75
C PHE A 47 4.20 4.36 9.48
N ARG A 48 3.97 4.95 8.29
CA ARG A 48 4.16 4.29 7.00
C ARG A 48 5.61 3.85 6.79
N VAL A 49 6.58 4.70 7.12
CA VAL A 49 8.01 4.37 7.00
C VAL A 49 8.35 3.17 7.90
N ILE A 50 7.98 3.23 9.18
CA ILE A 50 8.27 2.15 10.15
C ILE A 50 7.62 0.84 9.69
N PHE A 51 6.36 0.91 9.27
CA PHE A 51 5.58 -0.24 8.85
C PHE A 51 6.18 -0.91 7.61
N ASP A 52 6.46 -0.13 6.56
CA ASP A 52 6.94 -0.67 5.29
C ASP A 52 8.33 -1.30 5.42
N ILE A 53 9.24 -0.71 6.22
CA ILE A 53 10.55 -1.32 6.51
C ILE A 53 10.36 -2.68 7.20
N ALA A 54 9.53 -2.75 8.23
CA ALA A 54 9.29 -4.00 8.96
C ALA A 54 8.62 -5.06 8.09
N ALA A 55 7.61 -4.66 7.30
CA ALA A 55 6.89 -5.54 6.39
C ALA A 55 7.82 -6.10 5.30
N LEU A 56 8.62 -5.25 4.65
CA LEU A 56 9.54 -5.66 3.60
C LEU A 56 10.64 -6.59 4.14
N ARG A 57 11.24 -6.27 5.30
CA ARG A 57 12.21 -7.18 5.95
C ARG A 57 11.62 -8.56 6.20
N LEU A 58 10.41 -8.62 6.77
CA LEU A 58 9.76 -9.91 7.02
C LEU A 58 9.43 -10.65 5.73
N ALA A 59 8.95 -9.93 4.71
CA ALA A 59 8.61 -10.50 3.42
C ALA A 59 9.84 -11.15 2.76
N ILE A 60 10.99 -10.48 2.78
CA ILE A 60 12.27 -11.00 2.27
C ILE A 60 12.64 -12.33 2.92
N THR A 61 12.47 -12.47 4.24
CA THR A 61 12.84 -13.72 4.95
C THR A 61 11.99 -14.94 4.58
N LYS A 62 10.85 -14.72 3.93
CA LYS A 62 9.84 -15.76 3.63
C LYS A 62 9.51 -15.87 2.15
N ALA A 63 10.00 -14.95 1.33
CA ALA A 63 9.69 -14.87 -0.09
C ALA A 63 10.14 -16.14 -0.83
N THR A 64 9.25 -16.69 -1.65
CA THR A 64 9.59 -17.79 -2.57
C THR A 64 10.17 -17.25 -3.89
N GLU A 65 10.86 -18.10 -4.64
CA GLU A 65 11.33 -17.72 -5.98
C GLU A 65 10.17 -17.39 -6.93
N ASP A 66 9.02 -18.07 -6.79
CA ASP A 66 7.80 -17.74 -7.54
C ASP A 66 7.29 -16.33 -7.21
N GLU A 67 7.30 -15.94 -5.94
CA GLU A 67 6.90 -14.58 -5.51
C GLU A 67 7.91 -13.53 -6.02
N LYS A 68 9.21 -13.85 -6.05
CA LYS A 68 10.24 -12.99 -6.66
C LYS A 68 10.08 -12.86 -8.18
N GLN A 69 9.66 -13.92 -8.87
CA GLN A 69 9.34 -13.84 -10.29
C GLN A 69 8.07 -13.01 -10.51
N ALA A 70 7.03 -13.24 -9.71
CA ALA A 70 5.76 -12.54 -9.80
C ALA A 70 5.93 -11.04 -9.59
N ILE A 71 6.70 -10.60 -8.59
CA ILE A 71 6.93 -9.17 -8.35
C ILE A 71 7.70 -8.50 -9.50
N ARG A 72 8.66 -9.18 -10.14
CA ARG A 72 9.38 -8.67 -11.33
C ARG A 72 8.43 -8.47 -12.51
N GLN A 73 7.58 -9.46 -12.78
CA GLN A 73 6.56 -9.36 -13.82
C GLN A 73 5.61 -8.20 -13.53
N LYS A 74 5.16 -8.07 -12.28
CA LYS A 74 4.21 -7.03 -11.89
C LYS A 74 4.81 -5.63 -11.94
N PHE A 75 6.08 -5.48 -11.59
CA PHE A 75 6.83 -4.25 -11.79
C PHE A 75 6.90 -3.85 -13.27
N HIS A 76 7.25 -4.77 -14.16
CA HIS A 76 7.31 -4.46 -15.61
C HIS A 76 5.94 -4.13 -16.20
N GLU A 77 4.89 -4.81 -15.77
CA GLU A 77 3.50 -4.47 -16.13
C GLU A 77 3.15 -3.07 -15.65
N TYR A 78 3.40 -2.75 -14.37
CA TYR A 78 3.17 -1.42 -13.81
C TYR A 78 3.93 -0.33 -14.57
N LYS A 79 5.22 -0.55 -14.86
CA LYS A 79 6.06 0.37 -15.64
C LYS A 79 5.47 0.67 -17.01
N THR A 80 5.13 -0.39 -17.75
CA THR A 80 4.55 -0.28 -19.10
C THR A 80 3.23 0.48 -19.09
N LEU A 81 2.33 0.17 -18.13
CA LEU A 81 1.03 0.82 -18.01
C LEU A 81 1.17 2.29 -17.60
N SER A 82 2.11 2.60 -16.70
CA SER A 82 2.38 3.95 -16.23
C SER A 82 2.94 4.84 -17.35
N GLU A 83 3.92 4.35 -18.12
CA GLU A 83 4.50 5.06 -19.26
C GLU A 83 3.46 5.32 -20.37
N ALA A 84 2.47 4.44 -20.50
CA ALA A 84 1.35 4.61 -21.43
C ALA A 84 0.18 5.43 -20.86
N HIS A 85 0.30 5.96 -19.63
CA HIS A 85 -0.76 6.68 -18.90
C HIS A 85 -2.10 5.93 -18.86
N ILE A 86 -2.06 4.61 -18.73
CA ILE A 86 -3.25 3.75 -18.69
C ILE A 86 -3.75 3.67 -17.24
N HIS A 87 -5.06 3.89 -17.02
CA HIS A 87 -5.67 3.83 -15.68
C HIS A 87 -5.40 2.51 -14.93
N ALA A 88 -5.19 1.40 -15.65
CA ALA A 88 -4.82 0.11 -15.08
C ALA A 88 -3.47 0.13 -14.32
N ALA A 89 -2.63 1.16 -14.50
CA ALA A 89 -1.37 1.32 -13.77
C ALA A 89 -1.58 1.35 -12.25
N ASP A 90 -2.63 2.00 -11.76
CA ASP A 90 -2.94 2.05 -10.31
C ASP A 90 -3.26 0.67 -9.74
N GLN A 91 -3.92 -0.17 -10.54
CA GLN A 91 -4.19 -1.55 -10.14
C GLN A 91 -2.91 -2.38 -10.12
N ALA A 92 -2.03 -2.22 -11.10
CA ALA A 92 -0.74 -2.90 -11.15
C ALA A 92 0.16 -2.52 -9.97
N ASP A 93 0.18 -1.24 -9.59
CA ASP A 93 0.87 -0.70 -8.41
C ASP A 93 0.36 -1.34 -7.10
N GLN A 94 -0.97 -1.43 -6.95
CA GLN A 94 -1.58 -2.10 -5.80
C GLN A 94 -1.23 -3.59 -5.72
N GLU A 95 -1.25 -4.29 -6.85
CA GLU A 95 -0.88 -5.70 -6.90
C GLU A 95 0.61 -5.92 -6.61
N PHE A 96 1.49 -5.03 -7.05
CA PHE A 96 2.91 -5.04 -6.68
C PHE A 96 3.09 -5.01 -5.15
N HIS A 97 2.41 -4.08 -4.48
CA HIS A 97 2.46 -3.96 -3.02
C HIS A 97 1.86 -5.18 -2.31
N LYS A 98 0.76 -5.74 -2.83
CA LYS A 98 0.13 -6.95 -2.27
C LYS A 98 1.04 -8.17 -2.33
N ILE A 99 1.88 -8.31 -3.36
CA ILE A 99 2.86 -9.42 -3.43
C ILE A 99 3.82 -9.35 -2.24
N ILE A 100 4.37 -8.17 -1.93
CA ILE A 100 5.26 -7.96 -0.78
C ILE A 100 4.52 -8.29 0.53
N LEU A 101 3.31 -7.75 0.72
CA LEU A 101 2.53 -8.00 1.93
C LEU A 101 2.21 -9.49 2.10
N ASN A 102 1.82 -10.18 1.04
CA ASN A 102 1.49 -11.61 1.08
C ASN A 102 2.71 -12.48 1.39
N ALA A 103 3.88 -12.12 0.86
CA ALA A 103 5.15 -12.81 1.14
C ALA A 103 5.52 -12.78 2.63
N THR A 104 5.00 -11.83 3.43
CA THR A 104 5.19 -11.84 4.90
C THR A 104 4.58 -13.07 5.59
N ARG A 105 3.64 -13.75 4.92
CA ARG A 105 2.81 -14.85 5.45
C ARG A 105 2.24 -14.54 6.84
N ASN A 106 1.98 -13.26 7.12
CA ASN A 106 1.46 -12.80 8.40
C ASN A 106 0.13 -12.07 8.15
N GLN A 107 -0.97 -12.72 8.54
CA GLN A 107 -2.32 -12.20 8.30
C GLN A 107 -2.58 -10.84 8.95
N PHE A 108 -1.92 -10.52 10.07
CA PHE A 108 -2.01 -9.20 10.68
C PHE A 108 -1.33 -8.13 9.82
N ILE A 109 -0.13 -8.42 9.31
CA ILE A 109 0.61 -7.48 8.45
C ILE A 109 -0.10 -7.31 7.09
N ILE A 110 -0.64 -8.39 6.51
CA ILE A 110 -1.40 -8.30 5.25
C ILE A 110 -2.63 -7.39 5.42
N LYS A 111 -3.44 -7.63 6.45
CA LYS A 111 -4.65 -6.85 6.73
C LYS A 111 -4.32 -5.40 7.08
N MET A 112 -3.33 -5.19 7.95
CA MET A 112 -2.90 -3.85 8.35
C MET A 112 -2.28 -3.10 7.18
N GLY A 113 -1.39 -3.73 6.40
CA GLY A 113 -0.75 -3.12 5.24
C GLY A 113 -1.76 -2.69 4.17
N THR A 114 -2.81 -3.48 3.95
CA THR A 114 -3.93 -3.09 3.08
C THR A 114 -4.63 -1.83 3.61
N LEU A 115 -4.82 -1.73 4.93
CA LEU A 115 -5.38 -0.53 5.55
C LEU A 115 -4.46 0.69 5.40
N VAL A 116 -3.16 0.51 5.65
CA VAL A 116 -2.18 1.59 5.51
C VAL A 116 -2.13 2.12 4.07
N MET A 117 -2.21 1.23 3.07
CA MET A 117 -2.29 1.63 1.66
C MET A 117 -3.52 2.49 1.38
N GLU A 118 -4.68 2.12 1.89
CA GLU A 118 -5.91 2.91 1.70
C GLU A 118 -5.84 4.27 2.42
N LEU A 119 -5.24 4.33 3.61
CA LEU A 119 -4.96 5.58 4.32
C LEU A 119 -4.02 6.51 3.56
N CYS A 120 -3.01 5.95 2.89
CA CYS A 120 -2.00 6.73 2.18
C CYS A 120 -2.40 7.08 0.74
N ARG A 121 -3.52 6.53 0.23
CA ARG A 121 -4.01 6.78 -1.13
C ARG A 121 -4.14 8.27 -1.48
N PRO A 122 -4.66 9.16 -0.60
CA PRO A 122 -4.74 10.59 -0.93
C PRO A 122 -3.38 11.25 -1.16
N TYR A 123 -2.32 10.69 -0.58
CA TYR A 123 -0.93 11.15 -0.70
C TYR A 123 -0.16 10.50 -1.86
N SER A 124 -0.86 9.76 -2.72
CA SER A 124 -0.28 9.02 -3.84
C SER A 124 -0.55 9.66 -5.21
N LYS A 125 -1.02 10.92 -5.25
CA LYS A 125 -1.40 11.61 -6.51
C LYS A 125 -0.21 11.71 -7.48
N LYS A 126 -0.37 11.09 -8.66
CA LYS A 126 0.55 11.15 -9.80
C LYS A 126 0.08 12.21 -10.80
N GLY A 127 1.01 12.76 -11.59
CA GLY A 127 0.70 13.84 -12.55
C GLY A 127 1.81 14.87 -12.77
N ASN A 128 3.05 14.57 -12.35
CA ASN A 128 4.23 15.36 -12.67
C ASN A 128 5.29 14.41 -13.25
N ASP A 129 5.62 14.58 -14.53
CA ASP A 129 6.52 13.69 -15.28
C ASP A 129 7.86 13.42 -14.59
N VAL A 130 8.42 14.42 -13.89
CA VAL A 130 9.68 14.27 -13.15
C VAL A 130 9.51 13.37 -11.92
N LEU A 131 8.39 13.53 -11.23
CA LEU A 131 8.06 12.75 -10.04
C LEU A 131 7.70 11.31 -10.43
N ASP A 132 7.03 11.12 -11.56
CA ASP A 132 6.64 9.80 -12.06
C ASP A 132 7.86 8.92 -12.40
N LYS A 133 8.90 9.51 -13.01
CA LYS A 133 10.18 8.81 -13.23
C LYS A 133 10.85 8.41 -11.92
N THR A 134 10.91 9.34 -10.96
CA THR A 134 11.50 9.10 -9.64
C THR A 134 10.74 7.99 -8.89
N VAL A 135 9.41 8.01 -8.96
CA VAL A 135 8.55 6.96 -8.39
C VAL A 135 8.88 5.61 -9.01
N MET A 136 9.06 5.53 -10.32
CA MET A 136 9.39 4.27 -11.00
C MET A 136 10.75 3.72 -10.57
N GLU A 137 11.78 4.58 -10.51
CA GLU A 137 13.11 4.21 -10.02
C GLU A 137 13.08 3.70 -8.57
N ASN A 138 12.23 4.28 -7.72
CA ASN A 138 12.09 3.82 -6.34
C ASN A 138 11.35 2.48 -6.24
N HIS A 139 10.37 2.21 -7.09
CA HIS A 139 9.73 0.88 -7.16
C HIS A 139 10.72 -0.20 -7.62
N GLU A 140 11.59 0.12 -8.57
CA GLU A 140 12.65 -0.77 -9.03
C GLU A 140 13.59 -1.16 -7.89
N LYS A 141 14.06 -0.18 -7.10
CA LYS A 141 14.91 -0.44 -5.92
C LYS A 141 14.23 -1.33 -4.89
N ILE A 142 12.93 -1.12 -4.61
CA ILE A 142 12.18 -1.97 -3.67
C ILE A 142 12.06 -3.40 -4.18
N MET A 143 11.79 -3.58 -5.48
CA MET A 143 11.79 -4.90 -6.12
C MET A 143 13.18 -5.56 -6.03
N GLU A 144 14.26 -4.83 -6.31
CA GLU A 144 15.62 -5.36 -6.22
C GLU A 144 15.99 -5.80 -4.81
N ILE A 145 15.67 -5.00 -3.79
CA ILE A 145 15.84 -5.35 -2.37
C ILE A 145 15.03 -6.60 -2.04
N PHE A 146 13.76 -6.67 -2.46
CA PHE A 146 12.90 -7.83 -2.22
C PHE A 146 13.48 -9.11 -2.85
N CYS A 147 13.99 -9.03 -4.08
CA CYS A 147 14.50 -10.20 -4.80
C CYS A 147 15.89 -10.64 -4.34
N SER A 148 16.79 -9.70 -4.08
CA SER A 148 18.17 -9.98 -3.67
C SER A 148 18.27 -10.38 -2.19
N GLY A 149 17.37 -9.84 -1.36
CA GLY A 149 17.43 -9.95 0.09
C GLY A 149 18.48 -9.04 0.74
N ASP A 150 19.18 -8.20 -0.03
CA ASP A 150 20.09 -7.20 0.51
C ASP A 150 19.30 -6.04 1.12
N THR A 151 19.36 -5.92 2.44
CA THR A 151 18.62 -4.91 3.21
C THR A 151 19.48 -3.74 3.66
N SER A 152 20.72 -3.63 3.18
CA SER A 152 21.67 -2.57 3.57
C SER A 152 21.09 -1.16 3.42
N ASN A 153 20.37 -0.91 2.31
CA ASN A 153 19.81 0.41 1.97
C ASN A 153 18.28 0.47 2.10
N ILE A 154 17.67 -0.42 2.88
CA ILE A 154 16.21 -0.53 2.95
C ILE A 154 15.51 0.72 3.47
N GLU A 155 16.11 1.40 4.45
CA GLU A 155 15.51 2.61 5.05
C GLU A 155 15.44 3.74 4.04
N ASP A 156 16.52 3.97 3.29
CA ASP A 156 16.58 5.00 2.26
C ASP A 156 15.67 4.65 1.08
N ALA A 157 15.62 3.37 0.67
CA ALA A 157 14.74 2.94 -0.39
C ALA A 157 13.26 3.19 -0.05
N ILE A 158 12.84 2.88 1.18
CA ILE A 158 11.46 3.13 1.64
C ILE A 158 11.16 4.62 1.79
N LYS A 159 12.07 5.41 2.37
CA LYS A 159 11.87 6.86 2.49
C LYS A 159 11.73 7.50 1.10
N ASN A 160 12.56 7.08 0.15
CA ASN A 160 12.51 7.55 -1.23
C ASN A 160 11.22 7.09 -1.95
N SER A 161 10.74 5.86 -1.74
CA SER A 161 9.47 5.43 -2.34
C SER A 161 8.27 6.27 -1.88
N LEU A 162 8.37 6.92 -0.72
CA LEU A 162 7.35 7.82 -0.17
C LEU A 162 7.58 9.30 -0.52
N ILE A 163 8.42 9.60 -1.53
CA ILE A 163 8.76 10.99 -1.91
C ILE A 163 7.53 11.83 -2.27
N VAL A 164 6.52 11.25 -2.91
CA VAL A 164 5.27 11.95 -3.26
C VAL A 164 4.53 12.38 -2.00
N PHE A 165 4.44 11.47 -1.02
CA PHE A 165 3.83 11.75 0.27
C PHE A 165 4.59 12.88 0.96
N ARG A 166 5.92 12.75 1.09
CA ARG A 166 6.77 13.81 1.68
C ARG A 166 6.60 15.16 0.97
N HIS A 167 6.54 15.17 -0.35
CA HIS A 167 6.33 16.40 -1.13
C HIS A 167 4.97 17.06 -0.86
N ILE A 168 3.89 16.27 -0.73
CA ILE A 168 2.55 16.79 -0.40
C ILE A 168 2.54 17.40 1.00
N LEU A 169 3.22 16.78 1.97
CA LEU A 169 3.38 17.31 3.33
C LEU A 169 4.11 18.66 3.30
N ASP A 170 5.28 18.69 2.65
CA ASP A 170 6.16 19.87 2.63
C ASP A 170 5.52 21.05 1.87
N SER A 171 4.65 20.77 0.89
CA SER A 171 3.94 21.79 0.10
C SER A 171 2.73 22.38 0.83
N GLY A 172 2.38 21.89 2.03
CA GLY A 172 1.19 22.32 2.78
C GLY A 172 -0.15 21.90 2.16
N LEU A 173 -0.12 21.12 1.08
CA LEU A 173 -1.28 20.58 0.38
C LEU A 173 -2.03 19.52 1.20
N SER A 174 -1.43 19.04 2.30
CA SER A 174 -2.06 18.10 3.23
C SER A 174 -3.22 18.71 4.02
N ASN A 175 -3.34 20.03 4.10
CA ASN A 175 -4.43 20.69 4.83
C ASN A 175 -5.75 20.78 4.04
N ASP A 176 -5.72 20.46 2.74
CA ASP A 176 -6.86 20.57 1.81
C ASP A 176 -7.41 19.20 1.36
N ILE A 177 -6.93 18.09 1.96
CA ILE A 177 -7.30 16.70 1.65
C ILE A 177 -8.06 16.10 2.84
#